data_AF-K2DY76-F1
#
_entry.id   AF-K2DY76-F1
#
_cell.length_a   1.000
_cell.length_b   1.000
_cell.length_c   1.000
_cell.angle_alpha   90.00
_cell.angle_beta   90.00
_cell.angle_gamma   90.00
#
_symmetry.space_group_name_H-M   'P 1'
#
loop_
_entity.id
_entity.type
_entity.pdbx_description
1 polymer ?
#
loop_
_entity_poly.entity_id
_entity_poly.type
_entity_poly.pdbx_seq_one_letter_code
_entity_poly.pdbx_strand_id
1 'polypeptide(L)' 'MTKRITTIVVGVMFAQVAYGQADNACFEQAAKRYRISAQLLRSISRVESGGNPAAFHRNANGSWDAGHMQINSAWLPTLA' A
#
# COMPACT_ATOMS: atom_id res chain seq x y z
N MET A 1 -19.62 -31.90 -17.35
CA MET A 1 -18.58 -31.58 -16.34
C MET A 1 -17.77 -30.32 -16.68
N THR A 2 -17.49 -30.07 -17.96
CA THR A 2 -16.68 -28.95 -18.47
C THR A 2 -17.23 -27.56 -18.15
N LYS A 3 -18.56 -27.34 -18.19
CA LYS A 3 -19.18 -26.03 -17.90
C LYS A 3 -18.94 -25.55 -16.46
N ARG A 4 -18.94 -26.44 -15.47
CA ARG A 4 -18.72 -26.10 -14.06
C ARG A 4 -17.26 -25.72 -13.78
N ILE A 5 -16.33 -26.36 -14.47
CA ILE A 5 -14.89 -26.07 -14.38
C ILE A 5 -14.58 -24.70 -15.00
N THR A 6 -15.17 -24.37 -16.15
CA THR A 6 -15.02 -23.05 -16.79
C THR A 6 -15.57 -21.91 -15.92
N THR A 7 -16.73 -22.07 -15.27
CA THR A 7 -17.31 -21.04 -14.39
C THR A 7 -16.43 -20.76 -13.17
N ILE A 8 -15.82 -21.79 -12.57
CA ILE A 8 -14.92 -21.63 -11.41
C ILE A 8 -13.65 -20.87 -11.80
N VAL A 9 -13.04 -21.20 -12.95
CA VAL A 9 -11.81 -20.53 -13.42
C VAL A 9 -12.04 -19.04 -13.71
N VAL A 10 -13.18 -18.67 -14.30
CA VAL A 10 -13.55 -17.26 -14.53
C VAL A 10 -13.82 -16.52 -13.21
N GLY A 11 -14.48 -17.17 -12.26
CA GLY A 11 -14.77 -16.57 -10.93
C GLY A 11 -13.51 -16.30 -10.11
N VAL A 12 -12.50 -17.18 -10.16
CA VAL A 12 -11.23 -17.01 -9.45
C VAL A 12 -10.39 -15.86 -10.05
N MET A 13 -10.39 -15.69 -11.37
CA MET A 13 -9.67 -14.58 -12.02
C MET A 13 -10.26 -13.20 -11.69
N PHE A 14 -11.59 -13.08 -11.48
CA PHE A 14 -12.21 -11.80 -11.08
C PHE A 14 -11.86 -11.39 -9.64
N ALA A 15 -11.67 -12.35 -8.72
CA ALA A 15 -11.37 -12.05 -7.32
C ALA A 15 -9.95 -11.48 -7.10
N GLN A 16 -9.00 -11.76 -8.00
CA GLN A 16 -7.61 -11.29 -7.87
C GLN A 16 -7.43 -9.80 -8.18
N VAL A 17 -8.37 -9.18 -8.91
CA VAL A 17 -8.28 -7.77 -9.32
C VAL A 17 -8.58 -6.81 -8.14
N ALA A 18 -9.35 -7.24 -7.14
CA ALA A 18 -9.83 -6.36 -6.08
C ALA A 18 -8.74 -5.89 -5.09
N TYR A 19 -7.74 -6.72 -4.80
CA TYR A 19 -6.74 -6.41 -3.76
C TYR A 19 -5.79 -5.27 -4.15
N GLY A 20 -5.40 -5.18 -5.43
CA GLY A 20 -4.50 -4.12 -5.91
C GLY A 20 -5.15 -2.75 -6.12
N GLN A 21 -6.48 -2.66 -6.02
CA GLN A 21 -7.20 -1.38 -6.20
C GLN A 21 -7.28 -0.55 -4.91
N ALA A 22 -7.19 -1.20 -3.73
CA ALA A 22 -7.31 -0.52 -2.45
C ALA A 22 -6.20 0.52 -2.22
N ASP A 23 -4.94 0.15 -2.46
CA ASP A 23 -3.78 1.06 -2.27
C ASP A 23 -3.83 2.26 -3.22
N ASN A 24 -4.22 2.04 -4.47
CA ASN A 24 -4.36 3.12 -5.45
C ASN A 24 -5.44 4.12 -5.02
N ALA A 25 -6.59 3.64 -4.56
CA ALA A 25 -7.64 4.50 -4.03
C ALA A 25 -7.19 5.27 -2.78
N CYS A 26 -6.35 4.68 -1.92
CA CYS A 26 -5.77 5.36 -0.77
C CYS A 26 -4.83 6.51 -1.17
N PHE A 27 -3.95 6.30 -2.16
CA PHE A 27 -3.06 7.36 -2.63
C PHE A 27 -3.80 8.52 -3.30
N GLU A 28 -4.86 8.25 -4.08
CA GLU A 28 -5.68 9.32 -4.67
C GLU A 28 -6.42 10.15 -3.61
N GLN A 29 -6.94 9.50 -2.57
CA GLN A 29 -7.59 10.20 -1.45
C GLN A 29 -6.59 11.06 -0.67
N ALA A 30 -5.41 10.52 -0.35
CA ALA A 30 -4.35 11.27 0.33
C ALA A 30 -3.86 12.45 -0.52
N ALA A 31 -3.64 12.23 -1.82
CA ALA A 31 -3.26 13.27 -2.78
C ALA A 31 -4.26 14.43 -2.80
N LYS A 32 -5.57 14.12 -2.88
CA LYS A 32 -6.63 15.13 -2.83
C LYS A 32 -6.66 15.88 -1.50
N ARG A 33 -6.54 15.17 -0.38
CA ARG A 33 -6.59 15.76 0.97
C ARG A 33 -5.44 16.73 1.21
N TYR A 34 -4.22 16.31 0.89
CA TYR A 34 -3.01 17.07 1.19
C TYR A 34 -2.53 17.95 0.02
N ARG A 35 -3.24 17.93 -1.11
CA ARG A 35 -2.90 18.66 -2.35
C ARG A 35 -1.49 18.31 -2.86
N ILE A 36 -1.16 17.03 -2.81
CA ILE A 36 0.10 16.47 -3.29
C ILE A 36 -0.20 15.57 -4.50
N SER A 37 0.72 15.47 -5.46
CA SER A 37 0.57 14.54 -6.58
C SER A 37 0.48 13.08 -6.11
N ALA A 38 -0.56 12.36 -6.53
CA ALA A 38 -0.69 10.93 -6.23
C ALA A 38 0.46 10.10 -6.82
N GLN A 39 0.99 10.51 -7.97
CA GLN A 39 2.17 9.88 -8.57
C GLN A 39 3.40 10.04 -7.68
N LEU A 40 3.59 11.21 -7.06
CA LEU A 40 4.68 11.43 -6.12
C LEU A 40 4.55 10.51 -4.90
N LEU A 41 3.36 10.41 -4.31
CA LEU A 41 3.13 9.53 -3.15
C LEU A 41 3.41 8.05 -3.49
N ARG A 42 2.97 7.60 -4.68
CA ARG A 42 3.27 6.25 -5.20
C ARG A 42 4.77 6.04 -5.44
N SER A 43 5.47 7.03 -5.99
CA SER A 43 6.91 6.97 -6.21
C SER A 43 7.68 6.83 -4.90
N ILE A 44 7.33 7.60 -3.86
CA ILE A 44 7.93 7.48 -2.53
C ILE A 44 7.66 6.08 -1.96
N SER A 45 6.40 5.64 -1.96
CA SER A 45 6.01 4.30 -1.49
C SER A 45 6.78 3.17 -2.18
N ARG A 46 7.00 3.30 -3.49
CA ARG A 46 7.75 2.31 -4.26
C ARG A 46 9.23 2.25 -3.85
N VAL A 47 9.86 3.39 -3.56
CA VAL A 47 11.25 3.46 -3.14
C VAL A 47 11.43 2.97 -1.71
N GLU A 48 10.56 3.40 -0.80
CA GLU A 48 10.68 3.12 0.64
C GLU A 48 10.30 1.68 1.00
N SER A 49 9.18 1.18 0.47
CA SER A 49 8.64 -0.12 0.89
C SER A 49 8.35 -1.09 -0.26
N GLY A 50 8.69 -0.72 -1.49
CA GLY A 50 8.28 -1.49 -2.67
C GLY A 50 6.76 -1.47 -2.90
N GLY A 51 6.03 -0.54 -2.27
CA GLY A 51 4.57 -0.52 -2.26
C GLY A 51 3.93 -1.38 -1.16
N ASN A 52 4.70 -1.96 -0.24
CA ASN A 52 4.16 -2.78 0.85
C ASN A 52 3.59 -1.89 1.98
N PRO A 53 2.27 -1.90 2.25
CA PRO A 53 1.67 -1.15 3.37
C PRO A 53 2.01 -1.73 4.74
N ALA A 54 2.43 -2.99 4.83
CA ALA A 54 2.80 -3.67 6.07
C ALA A 54 4.32 -3.72 6.29
N ALA A 55 5.10 -2.93 5.54
CA ALA A 55 6.55 -2.87 5.71
C ALA A 55 6.91 -2.35 7.10
N PHE A 56 7.86 -3.03 7.73
CA PHE A 56 8.36 -2.70 9.06
C PHE A 56 9.87 -2.96 9.11
N HIS A 57 10.63 -1.96 9.53
CA HIS A 57 12.07 -2.04 9.67
C HIS A 57 12.49 -1.58 11.07
N ARG A 58 13.42 -2.29 11.70
CA ARG A 58 14.00 -1.89 12.99
C ARG A 58 15.41 -1.37 12.79
N ASN A 59 15.65 -0.14 13.23
CA ASN A 59 16.93 0.55 13.10
C ASN A 59 17.90 0.17 14.22
N ALA A 60 19.20 0.35 13.98
CA ALA A 60 20.26 0.07 14.95
C ALA A 60 20.15 0.91 16.23
N ASN A 61 19.60 2.12 16.12
CA ASN A 61 19.36 3.01 17.26
C ASN A 61 18.09 2.67 18.08
N GLY A 62 17.39 1.58 17.74
CA GLY A 62 16.18 1.13 18.43
C GLY A 62 14.87 1.76 17.94
N SER A 63 14.92 2.78 17.07
CA SER A 63 13.73 3.27 16.37
C SER A 63 13.23 2.26 15.33
N TRP A 64 12.03 2.48 14.81
CA TRP A 64 11.47 1.66 13.73
C TRP A 64 10.79 2.52 12.67
N ASP A 65 10.80 2.02 11.43
CA ASP A 65 10.14 2.63 10.29
C ASP A 65 8.95 1.77 9.87
N ALA A 66 7.81 2.40 9.56
CA ALA A 66 6.60 1.64 9.20
C ALA A 66 5.83 2.18 7.99
N GLY A 67 5.16 1.24 7.33
CA GLY A 67 4.20 1.47 6.27
C GLY A 67 4.84 1.87 4.95
N HIS A 68 4.00 2.38 4.04
CA HIS A 68 4.37 2.76 2.68
C HIS A 68 5.60 3.67 2.60
N MET A 69 5.65 4.69 3.45
CA MET A 69 6.69 5.72 3.40
C MET A 69 7.74 5.55 4.49
N GLN A 70 7.75 4.39 5.16
CA GLN A 70 8.73 4.07 6.20
C GLN A 70 8.92 5.23 7.21
N ILE A 71 7.82 5.76 7.73
CA ILE A 71 7.87 6.89 8.69
C ILE A 71 8.53 6.39 9.98
N ASN A 72 9.59 7.08 10.41
CA ASN A 72 10.34 6.71 11.60
C ASN A 72 9.59 7.02 12.90
N SER A 73 9.68 6.11 13.86
CA SER A 73 9.00 6.15 15.15
C SER A 73 9.35 7.38 15.99
N ALA A 74 10.52 8.01 15.77
CA ALA A 74 10.93 9.22 16.49
C ALA A 74 10.01 10.42 16.20
N TRP A 75 9.31 10.43 15.05
CA TRP A 75 8.41 11.52 14.68
C TRP A 75 6.99 11.36 15.22
N LEU A 76 6.59 10.16 15.65
CA LEU A 76 5.19 9.88 16.06
C LEU A 76 4.66 10.80 17.17
N PRO A 77 5.45 11.21 18.19
CA PRO A 77 4.98 12.16 19.20
C PRO A 77 4.57 13.54 18.63
N THR A 78 5.03 13.89 17.43
CA THR A 78 4.69 15.16 16.77
C THR A 78 3.42 15.08 15.91
N LEU A 79 2.87 13.88 15.72
CA LEU A 79 1.70 13.62 14.88
C LEU A 79 0.40 13.42 15.67
N ALA A 80 0.46 13.48 17.00
CA ALA A 80 -0.67 13.28 17.91
C ALA A 80 -1.43 14.58 18.21
#